data_AF-A0A962E588-F1
#
_entry.id   AF-A0A962E588-F1
#
_cell.length_a   1.000
_cell.length_b   1.000
_cell.length_c   1.000
_cell.angle_alpha   90.00
_cell.angle_beta   90.00
_cell.angle_gamma   90.00
#
_symmetry.space_group_name_H-M   'P 1'
#
loop_
_entity.id
_entity.type
_entity.pdbx_description
1 polymer ?
#
loop_
_entity_poly.entity_id
_entity_poly.type
_entity_poly.pdbx_seq_one_letter_code
_entity_poly.pdbx_strand_id
1 'polypeptide(L)'
;MLYPEFSARHIAQVLGRTKAAVKGRTNMLGLRKSANSGRFKPGHVGYVAPKGTRNSPRTEFKKGNKPQTWVPIGSETTDREGYLKRKVSDDRTKASRFNWRFVHRMVWEEHHGPIPRGHKIVFRDGNKQNIVIENLELVTYREAMRRNTIQRYPADLVQTMQLLGKVRKRIKRTEEKAA
;
A
#
# COMPACT_ATOMS: atom_id res chain seq x y z
N MET A 1 33.31 30.85 8.89
CA MET A 1 31.95 30.53 9.40
C MET A 1 31.97 29.13 10.03
N LEU A 2 31.81 29.03 11.36
CA LEU A 2 32.00 27.77 12.10
C LEU A 2 30.70 26.94 12.12
N TYR A 3 30.70 25.79 11.42
CA TYR A 3 29.59 24.81 11.48
C TYR A 3 29.20 24.37 12.90
N PRO A 4 30.10 24.26 13.89
CA PRO A 4 29.74 23.87 15.26
C PRO A 4 28.63 24.72 15.90
N GLU A 5 28.65 26.04 15.69
CA GLU A 5 27.79 26.98 16.41
C GLU A 5 26.49 27.30 15.64
N PHE A 6 26.54 27.41 14.31
CA PHE A 6 25.39 27.87 13.52
C PHE A 6 24.59 26.74 12.87
N SER A 7 23.26 26.78 12.94
CA SER A 7 22.44 25.70 12.35
C SER A 7 22.73 25.51 10.85
N ALA A 8 22.62 24.26 10.37
CA ALA A 8 22.82 23.97 8.94
C ALA A 8 21.86 24.75 8.02
N ARG A 9 20.72 25.21 8.55
CA ARG A 9 19.76 26.06 7.85
C ARG A 9 20.27 27.49 7.73
N HIS A 10 20.85 28.04 8.79
CA HIS A 10 21.43 29.38 8.78
C HIS A 10 22.64 29.46 7.83
N ILE A 11 23.51 28.45 7.86
CA ILE A 11 24.67 28.36 6.95
C ILE A 11 24.23 28.22 5.49
N ALA A 12 23.17 27.44 5.25
CA ALA A 12 22.57 27.31 3.92
C ALA A 12 22.05 28.66 3.38
N GLN A 13 21.42 29.46 4.24
CA GLN A 13 20.92 30.79 3.89
C GLN A 13 22.05 31.77 3.55
N VAL A 14 23.12 31.79 4.35
CA VAL A 14 24.28 32.68 4.11
C VAL A 14 25.06 32.27 2.86
N LEU A 15 25.18 30.97 2.58
CA LEU A 15 25.92 30.45 1.42
C LEU A 15 25.09 30.37 0.14
N GLY A 16 23.80 30.72 0.17
CA GLY A 16 22.91 30.55 -0.99
C GLY A 16 22.78 29.10 -1.46
N ARG A 17 22.88 28.14 -0.54
CA ARG A 17 22.83 26.69 -0.83
C ARG A 17 21.64 26.04 -0.15
N THR A 18 21.30 24.83 -0.57
CA THR A 18 20.28 24.04 0.13
C THR A 18 20.84 23.46 1.44
N LYS A 19 19.99 23.29 2.45
CA LYS A 19 20.33 22.65 3.73
C LYS A 19 20.96 21.26 3.53
N ALA A 20 20.51 20.52 2.51
CA ALA A 20 21.03 19.20 2.18
C ALA A 20 22.47 19.27 1.66
N ALA A 21 22.79 20.22 0.78
CA ALA A 21 24.14 20.42 0.26
C ALA A 21 25.14 20.78 1.37
N VAL A 22 24.74 21.66 2.29
CA VAL A 22 25.56 22.00 3.47
C VAL A 22 25.79 20.77 4.34
N LYS A 23 24.75 19.98 4.64
CA LYS A 23 24.88 18.73 5.42
C LYS A 23 25.81 17.70 4.75
N GLY A 24 25.68 17.52 3.44
CA GLY A 24 26.54 16.60 2.68
C GLY A 24 28.00 17.02 2.75
N ARG A 25 28.28 18.32 2.56
CA ARG A 25 29.65 18.86 2.64
C ARG A 25 30.21 18.78 4.05
N THR A 26 29.42 19.04 5.08
CA THR A 26 29.88 18.96 6.47
C THR A 26 30.19 17.53 6.90
N ASN A 27 29.44 16.55 6.39
CA ASN A 27 29.74 15.13 6.61
C ASN A 27 31.06 14.73 5.93
N MET A 28 31.27 15.17 4.68
CA MET A 28 32.52 14.93 3.94
C MET A 28 33.74 15.57 4.63
N LEU A 29 33.56 16.75 5.23
CA LEU A 29 34.62 17.47 5.96
C LEU A 29 34.74 17.06 7.44
N GLY A 30 33.95 16.09 7.92
CA GLY A 30 33.98 15.62 9.30
C GLY A 30 33.53 16.65 10.35
N LEU A 31 32.89 17.75 9.95
CA LEU A 31 32.47 18.82 10.87
C LEU A 31 31.26 18.38 11.71
N ARG A 32 31.39 18.47 13.04
CA ARG A 32 30.36 18.09 14.02
C ARG A 32 29.80 19.31 14.77
N LYS A 33 28.62 19.14 15.36
CA LYS A 33 28.00 20.12 16.25
C LYS A 33 28.58 20.03 17.65
N SER A 34 28.85 21.16 18.29
CA SER A 34 29.45 21.26 19.63
C SER A 34 28.52 20.73 20.73
N ALA A 35 27.22 21.02 20.65
CA ALA A 35 26.28 20.70 21.74
C ALA A 35 25.10 19.78 21.37
N ASN A 36 24.83 19.50 20.09
CA ASN A 36 23.60 18.82 19.70
C ASN A 36 23.82 17.80 18.56
N SER A 37 24.24 16.59 18.94
CA SER A 37 24.44 15.46 18.03
C SER A 37 23.15 14.69 17.73
N GLY A 38 22.00 15.08 18.32
CA GLY A 38 20.75 14.33 18.24
C GLY A 38 20.80 12.98 18.97
N ARG A 39 21.79 12.78 19.84
CA ARG A 39 21.96 11.58 20.66
C ARG A 39 21.80 11.97 22.13
N PHE A 40 21.23 11.06 22.92
CA PHE A 40 21.22 11.23 24.38
C PHE A 40 22.66 11.26 24.90
N LYS A 41 22.91 12.11 25.90
CA LYS A 41 24.22 12.16 26.56
C LYS A 41 24.43 10.85 27.35
N PRO A 42 25.68 10.33 27.44
CA PRO A 42 25.99 9.23 28.35
C PRO A 42 25.50 9.57 29.77
N GLY A 43 24.79 8.64 30.42
CA GLY A 43 24.16 8.87 31.72
C GLY A 43 22.77 9.51 31.68
N HIS A 44 22.20 9.80 30.51
CA HIS A 44 20.82 10.26 30.41
C HIS A 44 19.84 9.17 30.81
N VAL A 45 19.16 9.37 31.94
CA VAL A 45 18.04 8.54 32.36
C VAL A 45 16.76 9.14 31.77
N GLY A 46 16.11 8.39 30.88
CA GLY A 46 14.82 8.80 30.33
C GLY A 46 13.74 8.86 31.42
N TYR A 47 12.65 9.58 31.16
CA TYR A 47 11.52 9.60 32.09
C TYR A 47 10.91 8.21 32.23
N VAL A 48 10.93 7.66 33.44
CA VAL A 48 10.20 6.44 33.81
C VAL A 48 8.98 6.88 34.61
N ALA A 49 7.81 6.74 34.01
CA ALA A 49 6.57 7.03 34.73
C ALA A 49 6.45 6.09 35.94
N PRO A 50 6.08 6.61 37.13
CA PRO A 50 5.83 5.76 38.28
C PRO A 50 4.80 4.67 37.96
N LYS A 51 4.97 3.48 38.56
CA LYS A 51 4.05 2.36 38.36
C LYS A 51 2.63 2.79 38.77
N GLY A 52 1.68 2.71 37.84
CA GLY A 52 0.29 3.12 38.06
C GLY A 52 -0.06 4.53 37.55
N THR A 53 0.91 5.31 37.07
CA THR A 53 0.61 6.63 36.49
C THR A 53 -0.06 6.51 35.12
N ARG A 54 -1.22 7.15 34.99
CA ARG A 54 -1.98 7.26 33.73
C ARG A 54 -1.60 8.57 33.02
N ASN A 55 -0.59 8.53 32.16
CA ASN A 55 0.02 9.74 31.58
C ASN A 55 -0.84 10.49 30.56
N SER A 56 -1.87 9.85 29.97
CA SER A 56 -2.63 10.47 28.87
C SER A 56 -4.10 10.05 28.82
N PRO A 57 -4.86 10.20 29.92
CA PRO A 57 -6.25 9.74 30.00
C PRO A 57 -7.16 10.35 28.93
N ARG A 58 -6.83 11.56 28.45
CA ARG A 58 -7.58 12.27 27.40
C ARG A 58 -7.50 11.59 26.03
N THR A 59 -6.38 10.95 25.71
CA THR A 59 -6.13 10.35 24.38
C THR A 59 -6.27 8.84 24.38
N GLU A 60 -6.67 8.25 25.50
CA GLU A 60 -6.88 6.81 25.60
C GLU A 60 -8.12 6.37 24.83
N PHE A 61 -8.03 5.20 24.20
CA PHE A 61 -9.18 4.58 23.56
C PHE A 61 -10.20 4.19 24.62
N LYS A 62 -11.42 4.72 24.48
CA LYS A 62 -12.55 4.34 25.33
C LYS A 62 -13.10 3.00 24.87
N LYS A 63 -13.65 2.22 25.81
CA LYS A 63 -14.38 0.99 25.48
C LYS A 63 -15.50 1.32 24.49
N GLY A 64 -15.60 0.55 23.41
CA GLY A 64 -16.59 0.78 22.35
C GLY A 64 -16.15 1.76 21.26
N ASN A 65 -14.98 2.41 21.37
CA ASN A 65 -14.46 3.23 20.28
C ASN A 65 -14.28 2.38 19.02
N LYS A 66 -14.86 2.88 17.92
CA LYS A 66 -14.70 2.36 16.56
C LYS A 66 -13.76 3.29 15.79
N PRO A 67 -12.88 2.77 14.94
CA PRO A 67 -12.04 3.61 14.08
C PRO A 67 -12.91 4.40 13.10
N GLN A 68 -12.42 5.53 12.60
CA GLN A 68 -13.14 6.37 11.63
C GLN A 68 -13.50 5.63 10.33
N THR A 69 -12.73 4.62 9.96
CA THR A 69 -12.96 3.78 8.78
C THR A 69 -13.96 2.64 9.01
N TRP A 70 -14.55 2.56 10.20
CA TRP A 70 -15.55 1.55 10.51
C TRP A 70 -16.84 1.79 9.72
N VAL A 71 -17.41 0.71 9.20
CA VAL A 71 -18.69 0.69 8.48
C VAL A 71 -19.58 -0.43 9.02
N PRO A 72 -20.91 -0.31 8.95
CA PRO A 72 -21.83 -1.35 9.41
C PRO A 72 -21.74 -2.62 8.56
N ILE A 73 -22.18 -3.75 9.12
CA ILE A 73 -22.34 -5.02 8.39
C ILE A 73 -23.34 -4.80 7.25
N GLY A 74 -23.08 -5.39 6.08
CA GLY A 74 -23.83 -5.15 4.84
C GLY A 74 -23.24 -4.05 3.95
N SER A 75 -22.34 -3.21 4.47
CA SER A 75 -21.69 -2.18 3.64
C SER A 75 -20.88 -2.81 2.51
N GLU A 76 -20.93 -2.17 1.35
CA GLU A 76 -20.21 -2.60 0.16
C GLU A 76 -19.07 -1.64 -0.16
N THR A 77 -17.96 -2.18 -0.64
CA THR A 77 -16.82 -1.40 -1.10
C THR A 77 -16.10 -2.12 -2.22
N THR A 78 -15.40 -1.36 -3.06
CA THR A 78 -14.62 -1.91 -4.16
C THR A 78 -13.16 -2.06 -3.74
N ASP A 79 -12.58 -3.21 -4.02
CA ASP A 79 -11.17 -3.47 -3.74
C ASP A 79 -10.24 -2.76 -4.75
N ARG A 80 -8.92 -2.71 -4.46
CA ARG A 80 -7.93 -2.11 -5.36
C ARG A 80 -7.95 -2.74 -6.77
N GLU A 81 -8.30 -4.02 -6.86
CA GLU A 81 -8.42 -4.72 -8.13
C GLU A 81 -9.77 -4.53 -8.84
N GLY A 82 -10.72 -3.80 -8.25
CA GLY A 82 -12.04 -3.53 -8.84
C GLY A 82 -13.13 -4.54 -8.49
N TYR A 83 -12.89 -5.48 -7.57
CA TYR A 83 -13.92 -6.42 -7.12
C TYR A 83 -14.78 -5.83 -6.00
N LEU A 84 -16.10 -6.02 -6.09
CA LEU A 84 -17.03 -5.66 -5.01
C LEU A 84 -16.92 -6.64 -3.84
N LYS A 85 -16.77 -6.12 -2.63
CA LYS A 85 -16.79 -6.89 -1.38
C LYS A 85 -17.80 -6.29 -0.41
N ARG A 86 -18.48 -7.16 0.33
CA ARG A 86 -19.48 -6.82 1.35
C ARG A 86 -18.97 -7.20 2.72
N LYS A 87 -19.19 -6.34 3.71
CA LYS A 87 -18.88 -6.65 5.10
C LYS A 87 -19.89 -7.65 5.64
N VAL A 88 -19.45 -8.85 6.01
CA VAL A 88 -20.31 -9.95 6.47
C VAL A 88 -20.29 -10.13 7.99
N SER A 89 -19.23 -9.68 8.66
CA SER A 89 -19.10 -9.76 10.11
C SER A 89 -18.35 -8.55 10.66
N ASP A 90 -18.40 -8.35 11.97
CA ASP A 90 -17.63 -7.32 12.68
C ASP A 90 -16.83 -7.96 13.84
N ASP A 91 -16.22 -9.12 13.55
CA ASP A 91 -15.41 -9.85 14.52
C ASP A 91 -14.07 -9.14 14.69
N ARG A 92 -13.86 -8.55 15.87
CA ARG A 92 -12.65 -7.81 16.22
C ARG A 92 -11.47 -8.71 16.62
N THR A 93 -11.71 -10.02 16.80
CA THR A 93 -10.64 -10.99 17.12
C THR A 93 -9.89 -11.43 15.87
N LYS A 94 -10.51 -11.32 14.70
CA LYS A 94 -9.96 -11.71 13.40
C LYS A 94 -9.44 -10.49 12.64
N ALA A 95 -8.48 -10.74 11.74
CA ALA A 95 -8.02 -9.72 10.82
C ALA A 95 -9.19 -9.20 9.97
N SER A 96 -9.24 -7.88 9.74
CA SER A 96 -10.33 -7.21 9.01
C SER A 96 -10.69 -7.90 7.70
N ARG A 97 -9.73 -8.45 6.95
CA ARG A 97 -9.98 -9.19 5.70
C ARG A 97 -10.98 -10.34 5.82
N PHE A 98 -11.11 -10.99 6.99
CA PHE A 98 -12.06 -12.08 7.21
C PHE A 98 -13.49 -11.58 7.47
N ASN A 99 -13.64 -10.31 7.81
CA ASN A 99 -14.93 -9.65 7.97
C ASN A 99 -15.57 -9.24 6.64
N TRP A 100 -14.85 -9.41 5.52
CA TRP A 100 -15.29 -9.05 4.19
C TRP A 100 -15.33 -10.28 3.28
N ARG A 101 -16.38 -10.40 2.48
CA ARG A 101 -16.49 -11.42 1.43
C ARG A 101 -16.76 -10.77 0.09
N PHE A 102 -16.19 -11.35 -0.97
CA PHE A 102 -16.44 -10.86 -2.32
C PHE A 102 -17.85 -11.24 -2.78
N VAL A 103 -18.57 -10.27 -3.36
CA VAL A 103 -19.98 -10.43 -3.71
C VAL A 103 -20.16 -11.51 -4.78
N HIS A 104 -19.31 -11.54 -5.80
CA HIS A 104 -19.35 -12.60 -6.83
C HIS A 104 -19.19 -14.02 -6.28
N ARG A 105 -18.43 -14.20 -5.18
CA ARG A 105 -18.30 -15.51 -4.53
C ARG A 105 -19.58 -15.88 -3.78
N MET A 106 -20.18 -14.91 -3.10
CA MET A 106 -21.44 -15.13 -2.37
C MET A 106 -22.57 -15.51 -3.33
N VAL A 107 -22.72 -14.78 -4.44
CA VAL A 107 -23.72 -15.06 -5.48
C VAL A 107 -23.50 -16.45 -6.10
N TRP A 108 -22.25 -16.80 -6.42
CA TRP A 108 -21.98 -18.15 -6.93
C TRP A 108 -22.34 -19.24 -5.92
N GLU A 109 -21.95 -19.07 -4.65
CA GLU A 109 -22.20 -20.05 -3.60
C GLU A 109 -23.68 -20.25 -3.29
N GLU A 110 -24.48 -19.20 -3.42
CA GLU A 110 -25.94 -19.24 -3.25
C GLU A 110 -26.62 -20.11 -4.33
N HIS A 111 -26.13 -20.06 -5.58
CA HIS A 111 -26.73 -20.79 -6.70
C HIS A 111 -26.14 -22.19 -6.94
N HIS A 112 -24.82 -22.35 -6.81
CA HIS A 112 -24.10 -23.58 -7.19
C HIS A 112 -23.44 -24.29 -6.00
N GLY A 113 -23.46 -23.69 -4.81
CA GLY A 113 -22.79 -24.23 -3.63
C GLY A 113 -21.30 -23.88 -3.54
N PRO A 114 -20.56 -24.54 -2.63
CA PRO A 114 -19.22 -24.12 -2.24
C PRO A 114 -18.21 -24.21 -3.40
N ILE A 115 -17.34 -23.21 -3.50
CA ILE A 115 -16.27 -23.17 -4.49
C ILE A 115 -15.21 -24.25 -4.13
N PRO A 116 -14.98 -25.25 -5.00
CA PRO A 116 -14.00 -26.30 -4.73
C PRO A 116 -12.58 -25.75 -4.65
N ARG A 117 -11.70 -26.43 -3.90
CA ARG A 117 -10.28 -26.07 -3.83
C ARG A 117 -9.65 -26.12 -5.23
N GLY A 118 -8.76 -25.18 -5.54
CA GLY A 118 -8.12 -25.11 -6.86
C GLY A 118 -8.92 -24.40 -7.95
N HIS A 119 -10.11 -23.90 -7.61
CA HIS A 119 -10.98 -23.16 -8.53
C HIS A 119 -11.06 -21.68 -8.14
N LYS A 120 -11.40 -20.84 -9.13
CA LYS A 120 -11.82 -19.45 -8.92
C LYS A 120 -12.97 -19.11 -9.85
N ILE A 121 -13.70 -18.09 -9.45
CA ILE A 121 -14.73 -17.47 -10.29
C ILE A 121 -14.08 -16.42 -11.17
N VAL A 122 -14.45 -16.42 -12.44
CA VAL A 122 -14.09 -15.41 -13.43
C VAL A 122 -15.36 -14.82 -14.05
N PHE A 123 -15.25 -13.58 -14.50
CA PHE A 123 -16.31 -12.88 -15.22
C PHE A 123 -16.12 -13.12 -16.72
N ARG A 124 -17.15 -13.62 -17.42
CA ARG A 124 -17.08 -13.94 -18.85
C ARG A 124 -16.85 -12.71 -19.70
N ASP A 125 -17.51 -11.60 -19.35
CA ASP A 125 -17.38 -10.30 -20.02
C ASP A 125 -16.14 -9.49 -19.60
N GLY A 126 -15.42 -9.93 -18.56
CA GLY A 126 -14.29 -9.20 -17.97
C GLY A 126 -14.69 -7.98 -17.13
N ASN A 127 -15.98 -7.65 -17.03
CA ASN A 127 -16.50 -6.56 -16.21
C ASN A 127 -16.81 -7.04 -14.79
N LYS A 128 -15.94 -6.65 -13.84
CA LYS A 128 -16.00 -7.05 -12.43
C LYS A 128 -17.20 -6.47 -11.67
N GLN A 129 -17.91 -5.50 -12.25
CA GLN A 129 -19.10 -4.89 -11.66
C GLN A 129 -20.40 -5.58 -12.12
N ASN A 130 -20.35 -6.35 -13.21
CA ASN A 130 -21.51 -7.09 -13.71
C ASN A 130 -21.64 -8.44 -12.99
N ILE A 131 -22.22 -8.41 -11.79
CA ILE A 131 -22.35 -9.59 -10.91
C ILE A 131 -23.71 -10.25 -11.15
N VAL A 132 -23.83 -10.95 -12.27
CA VAL A 132 -24.99 -11.79 -12.61
C VAL A 132 -24.52 -13.24 -12.78
N ILE A 133 -25.32 -14.21 -12.35
CA ILE A 133 -24.88 -15.61 -12.26
C ILE A 133 -24.46 -16.17 -13.62
N GLU A 134 -25.10 -15.70 -14.69
CA GLU A 134 -24.84 -16.08 -16.09
C GLU A 134 -23.49 -15.56 -16.60
N ASN A 135 -22.97 -14.48 -15.99
CA ASN A 135 -21.67 -13.90 -16.30
C ASN A 135 -20.54 -14.51 -15.44
N LEU A 136 -20.88 -15.24 -14.38
CA LEU A 136 -19.90 -15.91 -13.53
C LEU A 136 -19.59 -17.30 -14.07
N GLU A 137 -18.31 -17.64 -14.11
CA GLU A 137 -17.84 -18.96 -14.53
C GLU A 137 -16.84 -19.48 -13.50
N LEU A 138 -17.03 -20.73 -13.05
CA LEU A 138 -16.06 -21.42 -12.23
C LEU A 138 -15.00 -22.07 -13.12
N VAL A 139 -13.75 -21.69 -12.93
CA VAL A 139 -12.61 -22.20 -13.69
C VAL A 139 -11.51 -22.69 -12.76
N THR A 140 -10.77 -23.70 -13.19
CA THR A 140 -9.57 -24.13 -12.47
C THR A 140 -8.48 -23.05 -12.55
N TYR A 141 -7.56 -23.04 -11.57
CA TYR A 141 -6.38 -22.17 -11.65
C TYR A 141 -5.55 -22.42 -12.92
N ARG A 142 -5.48 -23.68 -13.39
CA ARG A 142 -4.75 -24.05 -14.61
C ARG A 142 -5.40 -23.45 -15.86
N GLU A 143 -6.71 -23.56 -16.01
CA GLU A 143 -7.43 -22.98 -17.14
C GLU A 143 -7.33 -21.46 -17.14
N ALA A 144 -7.53 -20.83 -15.98
CA ALA A 144 -7.40 -19.39 -15.89
C ALA A 144 -5.98 -18.91 -16.17
N MET A 145 -4.95 -19.66 -15.76
CA MET A 145 -3.56 -19.37 -16.10
C MET A 145 -3.34 -19.49 -17.61
N ARG A 146 -3.81 -20.57 -18.24
CA ARG A 146 -3.76 -20.73 -19.71
C ARG A 146 -4.45 -19.59 -20.45
N ARG A 147 -5.63 -19.16 -19.97
CA ARG A 147 -6.37 -18.03 -20.53
C ARG A 147 -5.60 -16.71 -20.40
N ASN A 148 -4.81 -16.50 -19.35
CA ASN A 148 -4.12 -15.21 -19.12
C ASN A 148 -2.65 -15.18 -19.59
N THR A 149 -2.07 -16.33 -19.95
CA THR A 149 -0.66 -16.41 -20.34
C THR A 149 -0.46 -15.90 -21.77
N ILE A 150 0.60 -15.11 -21.97
CA ILE A 150 0.97 -14.54 -23.28
C ILE A 150 1.26 -15.60 -24.35
N GLN A 151 1.68 -16.79 -23.93
CA GLN A 151 1.94 -17.96 -24.79
C GLN A 151 0.70 -18.49 -25.51
N ARG A 152 -0.51 -18.00 -25.17
CA ARG A 152 -1.74 -18.32 -25.92
C ARG A 152 -1.74 -17.72 -27.33
N TYR A 153 -0.89 -16.74 -27.59
CA TYR A 153 -0.79 -16.04 -28.86
C TYR A 153 0.34 -16.62 -29.75
N PRO A 154 0.24 -16.51 -31.08
CA PRO A 154 1.32 -16.87 -31.99
C PRO A 154 2.62 -16.15 -31.67
N ALA A 155 3.77 -16.80 -31.90
CA ALA A 155 5.08 -16.28 -31.52
C ALA A 155 5.37 -14.89 -32.11
N ASP A 156 5.00 -14.65 -33.36
CA ASP A 156 5.22 -13.37 -34.04
C ASP A 156 4.44 -12.24 -33.36
N LEU A 157 3.17 -12.50 -33.00
CA LEU A 157 2.34 -11.53 -32.30
C LEU A 157 2.92 -11.19 -30.90
N VAL A 158 3.44 -12.20 -30.19
CA VAL A 158 4.11 -11.99 -28.90
C VAL A 158 5.34 -11.09 -29.07
N GLN A 159 6.16 -11.31 -30.11
CA GLN A 159 7.32 -10.48 -30.41
C GLN A 159 6.91 -9.03 -30.70
N THR A 160 5.88 -8.82 -31.53
CA THR A 160 5.35 -7.48 -31.83
C THR A 160 4.84 -6.77 -30.57
N MET A 161 4.08 -7.46 -29.71
CA MET A 161 3.59 -6.90 -28.44
C MET A 161 4.74 -6.47 -27.51
N GLN A 162 5.78 -7.29 -27.40
CA GLN A 162 6.96 -6.97 -26.59
C GLN A 162 7.73 -5.77 -27.15
N LEU A 163 7.91 -5.72 -28.47
CA LEU A 163 8.57 -4.60 -29.15
C LEU A 163 7.78 -3.30 -28.93
N LEU A 164 6.46 -3.33 -29.13
CA LEU A 164 5.58 -2.19 -28.89
C LEU A 164 5.69 -1.70 -27.43
N GLY A 165 5.73 -2.61 -26.46
CA GLY A 165 5.94 -2.28 -25.05
C GLY A 165 7.28 -1.60 -24.78
N LYS A 166 8.36 -2.04 -25.44
CA LYS A 166 9.69 -1.40 -25.35
C LYS A 166 9.68 0.00 -25.94
N VAL A 167 9.07 0.18 -27.12
CA VAL A 167 8.94 1.48 -27.79
C VAL A 167 8.16 2.46 -26.92
N ARG A 168 6.98 2.07 -26.42
CA ARG A 168 6.16 2.91 -25.53
C ARG A 168 6.92 3.35 -24.26
N LYS A 169 7.66 2.43 -23.62
CA LYS A 169 8.48 2.77 -22.45
C LYS A 169 9.59 3.77 -22.79
N ARG A 170 10.18 3.69 -23.98
CA ARG A 170 11.24 4.61 -24.42
C ARG A 170 10.67 5.99 -24.69
N ILE A 171 9.53 6.09 -25.37
CA ILE A 171 8.79 7.35 -25.59
C ILE A 171 8.52 8.03 -24.24
N LYS A 172 7.90 7.32 -23.30
CA LYS A 172 7.56 7.88 -21.97
C LYS A 172 8.79 8.41 -21.22
N ARG A 173 9.92 7.69 -21.26
CA ARG A 173 11.18 8.13 -20.62
C ARG A 173 11.76 9.39 -21.28
N THR A 174 11.57 9.55 -22.59
CA THR A 174 12.04 10.75 -23.30
C THR A 174 11.16 11.95 -22.95
N GLU A 175 9.84 11.76 -22.90
CA GLU A 175 8.88 12.79 -22.45
C GLU A 175 9.17 13.25 -21.01
N GLU A 176 9.39 12.31 -20.08
CA GLU A 176 9.75 12.61 -18.68
C GLU A 176 11.10 13.32 -18.51
N LYS A 177 12.00 13.23 -19.51
CA LYS A 177 13.29 13.94 -19.50
C LYS A 177 13.22 15.31 -20.17
N ALA A 178 12.23 15.51 -21.04
CA ALA A 178 12.01 16.77 -21.73
C ALA A 178 11.15 17.75 -20.91
N ALA A 179 10.39 17.24 -19.93
CA ALA A 179 9.66 17.99 -18.92
C ALA A 179 10.54 18.33 -17.70
#